data_AF-R1FK43-F1
#
_entry.id   AF-R1FK43-F1
#
_cell.length_a   1.000
_cell.length_b   1.000
_cell.length_c   1.000
_cell.angle_alpha   90.00
_cell.angle_beta   90.00
_cell.angle_gamma   90.00
#
_symmetry.space_group_name_H-M   'P 1'
#
loop_
_entity.id
_entity.type
_entity.pdbx_description
1 polymer ?
#
loop_
_entity_poly.entity_id
_entity_poly.type
_entity_poly.pdbx_seq_one_letter_code
_entity_poly.pdbx_strand_id
1 'polypeptide(L)'
;MPFPTANAAEAPTFPTATAAEAQVRSLVSGDASAPVGVADLQAATRALGELVRSNLRPLARAADGRLLFVAAPASENEVTSRCLRLLALVWSKPPFRTMLHHRHLAEELGALITIAGSSGSFHARSRTGGPEARLAELLEREAPLPLLEALLAVDSPAQLAELREAVRDVGRAEPYRVAAGLAAVRHALLRRSEAALGRLEELLELAKLRLAHDDSFVYQAALNALAAAAEVSPRTVMPRLAELLLPQGKPQLGRRPSAACEARAAAATERRLKGAQALCQAVLRLGATLPPHADAAMAALLAGARDDCAAIRASCLAALATAASTLRLALHPYAVELLTLATSALQPHRNNALFQAAAAEADRRRLDSAASTSSAAPAAAPARETEEPGDGGSAEERACVDEARAAAYLVGLTLQQLGTDGAAVLPPSQLRQIYAQLRLTRDGAADPLLREHAADAVAQLDLLGRHLLGAAAWSERPRTLTIRMP
;
A
#
# COMPACT_ATOMS: atom_id res chain seq x y z
N MET A 1 9.78 56.76 16.08
CA MET A 1 8.84 55.99 15.25
C MET A 1 8.35 54.81 16.09
N PRO A 2 7.05 54.72 16.39
CA PRO A 2 6.51 53.72 17.32
C PRO A 2 6.34 52.37 16.62
N PHE A 3 6.53 51.28 17.37
CA PHE A 3 6.14 49.94 16.95
C PHE A 3 4.60 49.81 16.99
N PRO A 4 3.97 49.17 15.99
CA PRO A 4 2.53 48.99 15.99
C PRO A 4 2.15 47.93 17.03
N THR A 5 1.22 48.30 17.91
CA THR A 5 0.50 47.41 18.80
C THR A 5 -0.23 46.36 17.98
N ALA A 6 0.08 45.08 18.20
CA ALA A 6 -0.66 43.96 17.64
C ALA A 6 -2.13 44.05 18.08
N ASN A 7 -3.03 44.15 17.10
CA ASN A 7 -4.46 44.03 17.34
C ASN A 7 -4.74 42.68 18.02
N ALA A 8 -5.46 42.74 19.15
CA ALA A 8 -6.04 41.57 19.79
C ALA A 8 -6.95 40.87 18.76
N ALA A 9 -6.46 39.78 18.18
CA ALA A 9 -7.29 38.87 17.42
C ALA A 9 -8.36 38.32 18.37
N GLU A 10 -9.63 38.48 17.99
CA GLU A 10 -10.76 37.90 18.69
C GLU A 10 -10.49 36.41 18.92
N ALA A 11 -10.47 36.01 20.20
CA ALA A 11 -10.39 34.61 20.57
C ALA A 11 -11.55 33.87 19.90
N PRO A 12 -11.32 32.69 19.30
CA PRO A 12 -12.40 31.91 18.70
C PRO A 12 -13.46 31.63 19.77
N THR A 13 -14.67 32.14 19.54
CA THR A 13 -15.85 31.84 20.36
C THR A 13 -16.28 30.42 20.04
N PHE A 14 -15.86 29.48 20.88
CA PHE A 14 -16.24 28.07 20.76
C PHE A 14 -17.75 27.89 21.02
N PRO A 15 -18.46 27.08 20.21
CA PRO A 15 -19.84 26.74 20.48
C PRO A 15 -19.96 25.97 21.81
N THR A 16 -20.97 26.33 22.60
CA THR A 16 -21.15 25.89 23.98
C THR A 16 -21.29 24.38 24.11
N ALA A 17 -20.33 23.76 24.79
CA ALA A 17 -20.33 22.35 25.22
C ALA A 17 -21.54 21.94 26.08
N THR A 18 -22.45 22.87 26.41
CA THR A 18 -23.52 22.70 27.40
C THR A 18 -24.60 21.70 26.97
N ALA A 19 -24.93 21.57 25.68
CA ALA A 19 -26.01 20.68 25.24
C ALA A 19 -25.62 19.20 25.28
N ALA A 20 -24.48 18.84 24.67
CA ALA A 20 -23.94 17.49 24.72
C ALA A 20 -23.57 17.09 26.16
N GLU A 21 -22.99 18.03 26.92
CA GLU A 21 -22.71 17.83 28.34
C GLU A 21 -23.98 17.61 29.17
N ALA A 22 -25.04 18.39 28.95
CA ALA A 22 -26.32 18.21 29.64
C ALA A 22 -26.96 16.86 29.30
N GLN A 23 -26.86 16.42 28.04
CA GLN A 23 -27.38 15.13 27.60
C GLN A 23 -26.60 13.96 28.23
N VAL A 24 -25.27 14.05 28.29
CA VAL A 24 -24.42 13.06 28.99
C VAL A 24 -24.73 13.06 30.49
N ARG A 25 -24.87 14.23 31.12
CA ARG A 25 -25.22 14.33 32.54
C ARG A 25 -26.59 13.70 32.84
N SER A 26 -27.59 13.92 31.99
CA SER A 26 -28.92 13.31 32.10
C SER A 26 -28.85 11.78 32.11
N LEU A 27 -28.05 11.20 31.21
CA LEU A 27 -27.81 9.75 31.13
C LEU A 27 -27.05 9.20 32.36
N VAL A 28 -26.15 10.00 32.93
CA VAL A 28 -25.40 9.65 34.15
C VAL A 28 -26.28 9.77 35.41
N SER A 29 -27.19 10.74 35.48
CA SER A 29 -28.07 10.95 36.62
C SER A 29 -29.27 9.99 36.71
N GLY A 30 -29.58 9.26 35.63
CA GLY A 30 -30.65 8.25 35.65
C GLY A 30 -30.35 7.08 36.60
N ASP A 31 -31.39 6.61 37.29
CA ASP A 31 -31.34 5.50 38.26
C ASP A 31 -30.59 4.30 37.68
N ALA A 32 -29.57 3.83 38.41
CA ALA A 32 -28.68 2.75 37.99
C ALA A 32 -29.36 1.39 37.80
N SER A 33 -30.63 1.26 38.21
CA SER A 33 -31.44 0.04 38.12
C SER A 33 -32.37 -0.01 36.89
N ALA A 34 -32.53 1.09 36.15
CA ALA A 34 -33.37 1.10 34.95
C ALA A 34 -32.66 0.40 33.77
N PRO A 35 -33.34 -0.49 33.03
CA PRO A 35 -32.76 -1.11 31.84
C PRO A 35 -32.46 -0.03 30.80
N VAL A 36 -31.19 0.17 30.50
CA VAL A 36 -30.74 1.11 29.46
C VAL A 36 -31.07 0.51 28.10
N GLY A 37 -31.92 1.17 27.32
CA GLY A 37 -32.28 0.73 25.98
C GLY A 37 -31.11 0.90 25.01
N VAL A 38 -31.13 0.14 23.90
CA VAL A 38 -30.14 0.28 22.80
C VAL A 38 -30.13 1.71 22.24
N ALA A 39 -31.29 2.38 22.22
CA ALA A 39 -31.41 3.77 21.79
C ALA A 39 -30.66 4.75 22.73
N ASP A 40 -30.70 4.50 24.03
CA ASP A 40 -30.02 5.33 25.04
C ASP A 40 -28.50 5.16 24.96
N LEU A 41 -28.04 3.91 24.73
CA LEU A 41 -26.62 3.60 24.45
C LEU A 41 -26.12 4.30 23.18
N GLN A 42 -26.91 4.30 22.10
CA GLN A 42 -26.56 5.00 20.86
C GLN A 42 -26.59 6.52 21.00
N ALA A 43 -27.51 7.07 21.80
CA ALA A 43 -27.58 8.49 22.11
C ALA A 43 -26.37 8.93 22.96
N ALA A 44 -26.01 8.14 23.98
CA ALA A 44 -24.84 8.35 24.81
C ALA A 44 -23.55 8.35 23.98
N THR A 45 -23.40 7.35 23.11
CA THR A 45 -22.22 7.20 22.24
C THR A 45 -22.08 8.38 21.28
N ARG A 46 -23.21 8.86 20.72
CA ARG A 46 -23.22 10.06 19.85
C ARG A 46 -22.84 11.33 20.62
N ALA A 47 -23.43 11.56 21.79
CA ALA A 47 -23.14 12.73 22.61
C ALA A 47 -21.68 12.74 23.09
N LEU A 48 -21.12 11.58 23.45
CA LEU A 48 -19.71 11.41 23.78
C LEU A 48 -18.81 11.68 22.58
N GLY A 49 -19.13 11.13 21.40
CA GLY A 49 -18.37 11.36 20.17
C GLY A 49 -18.39 12.83 19.73
N GLU A 50 -19.51 13.53 19.90
CA GLU A 50 -19.59 14.97 19.66
C GLU A 50 -18.74 15.75 20.64
N LEU A 51 -18.82 15.44 21.93
CA LEU A 51 -18.07 16.11 22.98
C LEU A 51 -16.54 15.92 22.81
N VAL A 52 -16.10 14.73 22.37
CA VAL A 52 -14.70 14.46 21.99
C VAL A 52 -14.31 15.26 20.74
N ARG A 53 -15.16 15.28 19.70
CA ARG A 53 -14.88 16.00 18.45
C ARG A 53 -14.84 17.52 18.63
N SER A 54 -15.71 18.10 19.44
CA SER A 54 -15.81 19.55 19.62
C SER A 54 -14.75 20.10 20.58
N ASN A 55 -14.34 19.31 21.58
CA ASN A 55 -13.47 19.81 22.65
C ASN A 55 -12.07 19.17 22.65
N LEU A 56 -11.96 17.87 22.38
CA LEU A 56 -10.67 17.16 22.50
C LEU A 56 -9.90 17.14 21.17
N ARG A 57 -10.59 17.01 20.03
CA ARG A 57 -9.96 16.98 18.71
C ARG A 57 -9.18 18.27 18.35
N PRO A 58 -9.66 19.49 18.68
CA PRO A 58 -8.90 20.72 18.41
C PRO A 58 -7.60 20.82 19.23
N LEU A 59 -7.56 20.16 20.39
CA LEU A 59 -6.42 20.14 21.31
C LEU A 59 -5.39 19.05 20.98
N ALA A 60 -5.78 18.06 20.16
CA ALA A 60 -4.92 16.98 19.72
C ALA A 60 -4.27 17.31 18.37
N ARG A 61 -2.93 17.32 18.32
CA ARG A 61 -2.18 17.39 17.06
C ARG A 61 -1.66 16.01 16.71
N ALA A 62 -1.68 15.68 15.42
CA ALA A 62 -0.97 14.51 14.91
C ALA A 62 0.50 14.87 14.67
N ALA A 63 1.40 14.24 15.42
CA ALA A 63 2.84 14.26 15.16
C ALA A 63 3.31 12.81 15.03
N ASP A 64 3.87 12.43 13.88
CA ASP A 64 4.39 11.09 13.60
C ASP A 64 3.41 9.94 13.93
N GLY A 65 2.13 10.12 13.59
CA GLY A 65 1.08 9.12 13.85
C GLY A 65 0.69 8.97 15.33
N ARG A 66 1.21 9.82 16.21
CA ARG A 66 0.84 9.88 17.63
C ARG A 66 0.01 11.14 17.89
N LEU A 67 -1.07 10.99 18.66
CA LEU A 67 -1.85 12.11 19.17
C LEU A 67 -1.09 12.74 20.34
N LEU A 68 -0.65 13.98 20.16
CA LEU A 68 -0.06 14.80 21.23
C LEU A 68 -1.08 15.87 21.64
N PHE A 69 -1.39 15.92 22.93
CA PHE A 69 -2.17 17.03 23.49
C PHE A 69 -1.24 18.21 23.74
N VAL A 70 -1.56 19.36 23.15
CA VAL A 70 -0.80 20.59 23.40
C VAL A 70 -1.18 21.12 24.78
N ALA A 71 -0.18 21.54 25.58
CA ALA A 71 -0.42 22.21 26.85
C ALA A 71 -1.29 23.45 26.61
N ALA A 72 -2.56 23.35 27.00
CA ALA A 72 -3.57 24.36 26.78
C ALA A 72 -3.57 25.37 27.93
N PRO A 73 -3.98 26.64 27.72
CA PRO A 73 -4.20 27.59 28.81
C PRO A 73 -5.13 27.01 29.88
N ALA A 74 -4.98 27.43 31.15
CA ALA A 74 -5.64 26.80 32.30
C ALA A 74 -7.17 26.62 32.16
N SER A 75 -7.85 27.50 31.42
CA SER A 75 -9.29 27.40 31.10
C SER A 75 -9.64 26.25 30.15
N GLU A 76 -8.76 25.88 29.22
CA GLU A 76 -8.95 24.76 28.28
C GLU A 76 -8.62 23.41 28.93
N ASN A 77 -7.73 23.40 29.92
CA ASN A 77 -7.50 22.25 30.79
C ASN A 77 -8.73 21.91 31.63
N GLU A 78 -9.53 22.91 32.03
CA GLU A 78 -10.77 22.67 32.78
C GLU A 78 -11.83 21.98 31.91
N VAL A 79 -12.01 22.42 30.66
CA VAL A 79 -12.94 21.78 29.71
C VAL A 79 -12.51 20.35 29.40
N THR A 80 -11.22 20.14 29.14
CA THR A 80 -10.64 18.81 28.88
C THR A 80 -10.80 17.88 30.08
N SER A 81 -10.47 18.35 31.28
CA SER A 81 -10.65 17.63 32.55
C SER A 81 -12.12 17.28 32.79
N ARG A 82 -13.04 18.22 32.54
CA ARG A 82 -14.49 18.00 32.68
C ARG A 82 -15.02 16.99 31.66
N CYS A 83 -14.55 17.05 30.41
CA CYS A 83 -14.87 16.08 29.37
C CYS A 83 -14.38 14.67 29.74
N LEU A 84 -13.13 14.55 30.19
CA LEU A 84 -12.53 13.28 30.63
C LEU A 84 -13.24 12.71 31.88
N ARG A 85 -13.65 13.57 32.82
CA ARG A 85 -14.46 13.15 33.99
C ARG A 85 -15.82 12.61 33.58
N LEU A 86 -16.52 13.29 32.65
CA LEU A 86 -17.82 12.83 32.13
C LEU A 86 -17.70 11.50 31.37
N LEU A 87 -16.67 11.38 30.53
CA LEU A 87 -16.30 10.15 29.84
C LEU A 87 -16.07 9.01 30.84
N ALA A 88 -15.24 9.23 31.87
CA ALA A 88 -14.98 8.26 32.93
C ALA A 88 -16.25 7.86 33.72
N LEU A 89 -17.12 8.83 34.02
CA LEU A 89 -18.41 8.61 34.69
C LEU A 89 -19.37 7.75 33.85
N VAL A 90 -19.51 8.02 32.55
CA VAL A 90 -20.38 7.23 31.68
C VAL A 90 -19.88 5.79 31.56
N TRP A 91 -18.57 5.60 31.42
CA TRP A 91 -17.97 4.26 31.30
C TRP A 91 -17.92 3.48 32.61
N SER A 92 -18.06 4.15 33.76
CA SER A 92 -18.18 3.47 35.06
C SER A 92 -19.51 2.70 35.20
N LYS A 93 -20.52 3.00 34.37
CA LYS A 93 -21.82 2.32 34.42
C LYS A 93 -21.75 0.89 33.82
N PRO A 94 -22.40 -0.11 34.44
CA PRO A 94 -22.31 -1.52 34.06
C PRO A 94 -22.55 -1.86 32.57
N PRO A 95 -23.56 -1.31 31.87
CA PRO A 95 -23.81 -1.67 30.47
C PRO A 95 -22.75 -1.15 29.50
N PHE A 96 -22.01 -0.09 29.87
CA PHE A 96 -20.91 0.45 29.06
C PHE A 96 -19.59 -0.28 29.34
N ARG A 97 -19.41 -0.77 30.58
CA ARG A 97 -18.23 -1.54 31.00
C ARG A 97 -18.08 -2.85 30.23
N THR A 98 -19.18 -3.52 29.91
CA THR A 98 -19.18 -4.78 29.13
C THR A 98 -18.72 -4.60 27.69
N MET A 99 -18.91 -3.42 27.08
CA MET A 99 -18.40 -3.14 25.72
C MET A 99 -16.87 -2.98 25.66
N LEU A 100 -16.21 -2.69 26.79
CA LEU A 100 -14.79 -2.36 26.85
C LEU A 100 -13.88 -3.55 27.23
N HIS A 101 -14.47 -4.70 27.57
CA HIS A 101 -13.72 -5.88 28.00
C HIS A 101 -12.79 -6.48 26.94
N HIS A 102 -12.95 -6.11 25.66
CA HIS A 102 -12.13 -6.65 24.58
C HIS A 102 -10.73 -6.02 24.40
N ARG A 103 -10.34 -4.97 25.15
CA ARG A 103 -9.10 -4.20 24.85
C ARG A 103 -8.25 -3.70 26.04
N HIS A 104 -8.15 -4.41 27.17
CA HIS A 104 -7.37 -3.97 28.36
C HIS A 104 -7.78 -2.59 28.98
N LEU A 105 -8.84 -1.99 28.47
CA LEU A 105 -9.29 -0.63 28.73
C LEU A 105 -9.90 -0.41 30.13
N ALA A 106 -10.31 -1.49 30.78
CA ALA A 106 -10.96 -1.43 32.09
C ALA A 106 -10.00 -1.05 33.23
N GLU A 107 -8.72 -1.39 33.12
CA GLU A 107 -7.70 -1.07 34.14
C GLU A 107 -7.26 0.40 34.05
N GLU A 108 -7.04 0.90 32.84
CA GLU A 108 -6.69 2.31 32.58
C GLU A 108 -7.85 3.27 32.95
N LEU A 109 -9.09 2.90 32.62
CA LEU A 109 -10.27 3.65 33.06
C LEU A 109 -10.46 3.59 34.58
N GLY A 110 -10.11 2.46 35.22
CA GLY A 110 -10.09 2.35 36.69
C GLY A 110 -9.12 3.32 37.34
N ALA A 111 -7.92 3.50 36.76
CA ALA A 111 -6.94 4.48 37.22
C ALA A 111 -7.46 5.92 37.08
N LEU A 112 -8.06 6.27 35.93
CA LEU A 112 -8.68 7.58 35.69
C LEU A 112 -9.84 7.88 36.65
N ILE A 113 -10.69 6.90 36.94
CA ILE A 113 -11.79 7.01 37.91
C ILE A 113 -11.26 7.22 39.32
N THR A 114 -10.18 6.54 39.70
CA THR A 114 -9.56 6.67 41.04
C THR A 114 -8.95 8.07 41.23
N ILE A 115 -8.32 8.61 40.19
CA ILE A 115 -7.76 9.97 40.18
C ILE A 115 -8.87 11.05 40.20
N ALA A 116 -10.00 10.80 39.53
CA ALA A 116 -11.14 11.71 39.51
C ALA A 116 -11.97 11.66 40.81
N GLY A 117 -12.09 10.47 41.42
CA GLY A 117 -12.89 10.20 42.61
C GLY A 117 -12.29 10.70 43.92
N SER A 118 -11.00 11.04 43.97
CA SER A 118 -10.33 11.55 45.18
C SER A 118 -10.61 13.03 45.48
N SER A 119 -11.72 13.58 44.99
CA SER A 119 -12.10 14.99 45.21
C SER A 119 -12.71 15.27 46.60
N GLY A 120 -12.67 14.32 47.53
CA GLY A 120 -13.18 14.47 48.89
C GLY A 120 -12.08 14.77 49.91
N SER A 121 -11.96 16.04 50.30
CA SER A 121 -11.24 16.55 51.48
C SER A 121 -9.77 16.10 51.64
N PHE A 122 -8.85 16.90 51.10
CA PHE A 122 -7.45 16.88 51.54
C PHE A 122 -6.96 18.31 51.73
N HIS A 123 -7.22 18.86 52.93
CA HIS A 123 -6.44 19.98 53.42
C HIS A 123 -5.12 19.46 54.00
N ALA A 124 -4.04 20.00 53.43
CA ALA A 124 -2.70 20.11 53.98
C ALA A 124 -1.71 18.93 53.78
N ARG A 125 -0.67 19.28 53.00
CA ARG A 125 0.72 18.77 53.00
C ARG A 125 0.97 17.45 52.28
N SER A 126 1.49 17.54 51.06
CA SER A 126 2.85 17.06 50.73
C SER A 126 3.19 17.37 49.28
N ARG A 127 4.45 17.72 49.04
CA ARG A 127 5.06 17.96 47.74
C ARG A 127 5.11 16.65 46.95
N THR A 128 4.22 16.48 45.98
CA THR A 128 4.36 15.68 44.76
C THR A 128 3.04 15.84 44.00
N GLY A 129 3.13 16.06 42.69
CA GLY A 129 2.09 16.67 41.87
C GLY A 129 0.66 16.15 42.12
N GLY A 130 -0.30 17.08 42.15
CA GLY A 130 -1.72 16.77 42.31
C GLY A 130 -2.27 15.85 41.21
N PRO A 131 -3.54 15.44 41.30
CA PRO A 131 -4.17 14.53 40.35
C PRO A 131 -4.04 15.00 38.89
N GLU A 132 -3.98 16.32 38.66
CA GLU A 132 -3.74 16.92 37.34
C GLU A 132 -2.32 16.70 36.82
N ALA A 133 -1.29 16.80 37.68
CA ALA A 133 0.09 16.52 37.31
C ALA A 133 0.31 15.02 37.06
N ARG A 134 -0.41 14.16 37.80
CA ARG A 134 -0.36 12.71 37.61
C ARG A 134 -1.14 12.23 36.38
N LEU A 135 -2.24 12.91 36.03
CA LEU A 135 -2.95 12.73 34.76
C LEU A 135 -2.10 13.20 33.59
N ALA A 136 -1.41 14.34 33.71
CA ALA A 136 -0.45 14.81 32.72
C ALA A 136 0.72 13.82 32.56
N GLU A 137 1.27 13.29 33.65
CA GLU A 137 2.33 12.27 33.62
C GLU A 137 1.86 10.96 32.97
N LEU A 138 0.61 10.53 33.19
CA LEU A 138 0.03 9.35 32.54
C LEU A 138 -0.23 9.59 31.04
N LEU A 139 -0.74 10.76 30.67
CA LEU A 139 -0.93 11.15 29.26
C LEU A 139 0.40 11.34 28.52
N GLU A 140 1.47 11.75 29.21
CA GLU A 140 2.83 11.86 28.67
C GLU A 140 3.54 10.49 28.56
N ARG A 141 3.28 9.55 29.47
CA ARG A 141 3.92 8.22 29.47
C ARG A 141 3.23 7.24 28.51
N GLU A 142 1.91 7.14 28.53
CA GLU A 142 1.11 6.23 27.69
C GLU A 142 -0.27 6.85 27.43
N ALA A 143 -0.39 7.69 26.39
CA ALA A 143 -1.70 8.16 25.95
C ALA A 143 -2.56 6.92 25.59
N PRO A 144 -3.85 6.85 26.04
CA PRO A 144 -4.77 5.79 25.63
C PRO A 144 -5.23 6.04 24.19
N LEU A 145 -4.25 6.03 23.27
CA LEU A 145 -4.37 6.17 21.83
C LEU A 145 -5.50 5.27 21.29
N PRO A 146 -5.63 3.99 21.69
CA PRO A 146 -6.69 3.14 21.15
C PRO A 146 -8.11 3.61 21.49
N LEU A 147 -8.32 4.23 22.66
CA LEU A 147 -9.61 4.75 23.10
C LEU A 147 -9.95 6.06 22.40
N LEU A 148 -8.97 6.96 22.32
CA LEU A 148 -9.09 8.23 21.61
C LEU A 148 -9.28 8.01 20.10
N GLU A 149 -8.55 7.07 19.51
CA GLU A 149 -8.76 6.63 18.13
C GLU A 149 -10.15 6.05 17.93
N ALA A 150 -10.63 5.16 18.82
CA ALA A 150 -11.98 4.60 18.70
C ALA A 150 -13.09 5.66 18.80
N LEU A 151 -12.92 6.68 19.65
CA LEU A 151 -13.89 7.77 19.81
C LEU A 151 -13.82 8.79 18.66
N LEU A 152 -12.64 8.98 18.08
CA LEU A 152 -12.44 9.82 16.90
C LEU A 152 -12.79 9.10 15.60
N ALA A 153 -12.85 7.76 15.60
CA ALA A 153 -13.20 6.91 14.46
C ALA A 153 -14.71 6.83 14.20
N VAL A 154 -15.57 7.33 15.10
CA VAL A 154 -17.01 7.38 14.88
C VAL A 154 -17.30 8.33 13.71
N ASP A 155 -17.81 7.77 12.61
CA ASP A 155 -18.15 8.53 11.42
C ASP A 155 -19.10 9.68 11.71
N SER A 156 -18.80 10.85 11.14
CA SER A 156 -19.72 11.97 11.12
C SER A 156 -21.02 11.62 10.38
N PRO A 157 -22.16 12.23 10.73
CA PRO A 157 -23.41 12.04 9.99
C PRO A 157 -23.28 12.39 8.51
N ALA A 158 -22.39 13.33 8.16
CA ALA A 158 -22.08 13.67 6.78
C ALA A 158 -21.39 12.52 6.03
N GLN A 159 -20.41 11.84 6.65
CA GLN A 159 -19.74 10.67 6.04
C GLN A 159 -20.70 9.49 5.87
N LEU A 160 -21.60 9.27 6.83
CA LEU A 160 -22.67 8.27 6.72
C LEU A 160 -23.64 8.59 5.57
N ALA A 161 -24.00 9.85 5.39
CA ALA A 161 -24.82 10.29 4.27
C ALA A 161 -24.09 10.11 2.93
N GLU A 162 -22.82 10.51 2.86
CA GLU A 162 -21.94 10.34 1.70
C GLU A 162 -21.84 8.86 1.29
N LEU A 163 -21.60 7.95 2.24
CA LEU A 163 -21.53 6.52 1.95
C LEU A 163 -22.87 5.96 1.46
N ARG A 164 -24.00 6.40 2.04
CA ARG A 164 -25.33 5.96 1.58
C ARG A 164 -25.62 6.45 0.16
N GLU A 165 -25.26 7.68 -0.15
CA GLU A 165 -25.37 8.21 -1.51
C GLU A 165 -24.47 7.46 -2.48
N ALA A 166 -23.22 7.19 -2.10
CA ALA A 166 -22.29 6.38 -2.88
C ALA A 166 -22.87 5.00 -3.21
N VAL A 167 -23.42 4.27 -2.23
CA VAL A 167 -24.04 2.96 -2.46
C VAL A 167 -25.24 3.05 -3.40
N ARG A 168 -26.07 4.10 -3.29
CA ARG A 168 -27.18 4.32 -4.23
C ARG A 168 -26.67 4.57 -5.65
N ASP A 169 -25.61 5.36 -5.79
CA ASP A 169 -25.02 5.70 -7.08
C ASP A 169 -24.36 4.49 -7.75
N VAL A 170 -23.75 3.58 -6.98
CA VAL A 170 -23.29 2.27 -7.48
C VAL A 170 -24.45 1.42 -8.01
N GLY A 171 -25.67 1.60 -7.51
CA GLY A 171 -26.87 0.89 -7.95
C GLY A 171 -27.51 1.42 -9.24
N ARG A 172 -27.11 2.59 -9.74
CA ARG A 172 -27.75 3.21 -10.92
C ARG A 172 -27.32 2.57 -12.24
N ALA A 173 -28.05 2.92 -13.30
CA ALA A 173 -27.73 2.50 -14.68
C ALA A 173 -26.65 3.39 -15.33
N GLU A 174 -26.49 4.63 -14.86
CA GLU A 174 -25.60 5.63 -15.47
C GLU A 174 -24.13 5.36 -15.13
N PRO A 175 -23.25 5.07 -16.13
CA PRO A 175 -21.87 4.63 -15.87
C PRO A 175 -21.03 5.62 -15.05
N TYR A 176 -21.17 6.92 -15.32
CA TYR A 176 -20.44 7.97 -14.61
C TYR A 176 -20.79 8.03 -13.11
N ARG A 177 -22.06 7.81 -12.76
CA ARG A 177 -22.52 7.75 -11.36
C ARG A 177 -22.03 6.51 -10.66
N VAL A 178 -22.09 5.36 -11.35
CA VAL A 178 -21.58 4.10 -10.79
C VAL A 178 -20.09 4.23 -10.48
N ALA A 179 -19.29 4.78 -11.41
CA ALA A 179 -17.87 5.01 -11.21
C ALA A 179 -17.59 5.98 -10.05
N ALA A 180 -18.34 7.09 -9.95
CA ALA A 180 -18.22 8.04 -8.83
C ALA A 180 -18.58 7.40 -7.48
N GLY A 181 -19.66 6.61 -7.43
CA GLY A 181 -20.06 5.86 -6.23
C GLY A 181 -18.98 4.86 -5.79
N LEU A 182 -18.40 4.10 -6.73
CA LEU A 182 -17.30 3.17 -6.45
C LEU A 182 -16.04 3.91 -5.96
N ALA A 183 -15.75 5.09 -6.51
CA ALA A 183 -14.65 5.93 -6.03
C ALA A 183 -14.90 6.43 -4.59
N ALA A 184 -16.11 6.86 -4.26
CA ALA A 184 -16.48 7.25 -2.90
C ALA A 184 -16.40 6.07 -1.91
N VAL A 185 -16.85 4.88 -2.32
CA VAL A 185 -16.69 3.63 -1.55
C VAL A 185 -15.21 3.35 -1.29
N ARG A 186 -14.37 3.41 -2.33
CA ARG A 186 -12.91 3.28 -2.18
C ARG A 186 -12.36 4.26 -1.15
N HIS A 187 -12.74 5.53 -1.21
CA HIS A 187 -12.28 6.53 -0.25
C HIS A 187 -12.76 6.24 1.18
N ALA A 188 -13.99 5.75 1.36
CA ALA A 188 -14.49 5.36 2.67
C ALA A 188 -13.71 4.16 3.25
N LEU A 189 -13.37 3.17 2.42
CA LEU A 189 -12.55 2.02 2.81
C LEU A 189 -11.12 2.42 3.20
N LEU A 190 -10.48 3.28 2.41
CA LEU A 190 -9.13 3.78 2.69
C LEU A 190 -9.08 4.64 3.96
N ARG A 191 -10.16 5.34 4.30
CA ARG A 191 -10.30 6.06 5.58
C ARG A 191 -10.63 5.15 6.76
N ARG A 192 -10.83 3.84 6.53
CA ARG A 192 -11.29 2.87 7.54
C ARG A 192 -12.55 3.35 8.28
N SER A 193 -13.48 3.93 7.53
CA SER A 193 -14.79 4.37 8.04
C SER A 193 -15.54 3.20 8.66
N GLU A 194 -15.94 3.29 9.92
CA GLU A 194 -16.70 2.25 10.64
C GLU A 194 -17.99 1.87 9.90
N ALA A 195 -18.64 2.83 9.25
CA ALA A 195 -19.81 2.63 8.42
C ALA A 195 -19.53 1.79 7.17
N ALA A 196 -18.37 1.99 6.55
CA ALA A 196 -17.94 1.20 5.40
C ALA A 196 -17.51 -0.21 5.84
N LEU A 197 -16.78 -0.31 6.96
CA LEU A 197 -16.36 -1.57 7.54
C LEU A 197 -17.54 -2.43 7.98
N GLY A 198 -18.55 -1.83 8.62
CA GLY A 198 -19.79 -2.49 9.03
C GLY A 198 -20.65 -2.99 7.86
N ARG A 199 -20.38 -2.53 6.63
CA ARG A 199 -21.06 -2.96 5.39
C ARG A 199 -20.10 -3.55 4.36
N LEU A 200 -18.93 -3.99 4.80
CA LEU A 200 -17.85 -4.38 3.90
C LEU A 200 -18.26 -5.48 2.90
N GLU A 201 -18.98 -6.50 3.37
CA GLU A 201 -19.44 -7.60 2.52
C GLU A 201 -20.37 -7.12 1.40
N GLU A 202 -21.33 -6.25 1.73
CA GLU A 202 -22.24 -5.66 0.75
C GLU A 202 -21.47 -4.83 -0.29
N LEU A 203 -20.53 -3.99 0.16
CA LEU A 203 -19.70 -3.16 -0.71
C LEU A 203 -18.81 -4.00 -1.63
N LEU A 204 -18.28 -5.11 -1.12
CA LEU A 204 -17.50 -6.07 -1.90
C LEU A 204 -18.35 -6.75 -2.97
N GLU A 205 -19.55 -7.21 -2.64
CA GLU A 205 -20.46 -7.83 -3.63
C GLU A 205 -20.88 -6.83 -4.71
N LEU A 206 -21.16 -5.58 -4.34
CA LEU A 206 -21.43 -4.51 -5.30
C LEU A 206 -20.23 -4.27 -6.24
N ALA A 207 -19.02 -4.17 -5.71
CA ALA A 207 -17.83 -3.99 -6.53
C ALA A 207 -17.58 -5.18 -7.46
N LYS A 208 -17.75 -6.42 -6.97
CA LYS A 208 -17.63 -7.64 -7.77
C LYS A 208 -18.65 -7.69 -8.91
N LEU A 209 -19.91 -7.32 -8.63
CA LEU A 209 -20.97 -7.28 -9.64
C LEU A 209 -20.61 -6.31 -10.78
N ARG A 210 -19.96 -5.18 -10.45
CA ARG A 210 -19.55 -4.17 -11.43
C ARG A 210 -18.30 -4.54 -12.25
N LEU A 211 -17.59 -5.63 -11.92
CA LEU A 211 -16.53 -6.15 -12.79
C LEU A 211 -17.05 -6.75 -14.10
N ALA A 212 -18.33 -7.10 -14.18
CA ALA A 212 -18.95 -7.59 -15.41
C ALA A 212 -19.38 -6.46 -16.37
N HIS A 213 -19.22 -5.20 -15.97
CA HIS A 213 -19.68 -4.06 -16.75
C HIS A 213 -18.80 -3.83 -17.99
N ASP A 214 -19.43 -3.48 -19.12
CA ASP A 214 -18.71 -3.28 -20.40
C ASP A 214 -17.94 -1.95 -20.45
N ASP A 215 -18.42 -0.94 -19.71
CA ASP A 215 -17.72 0.34 -19.57
C ASP A 215 -16.40 0.22 -18.80
N SER A 216 -15.30 0.61 -19.47
CA SER A 216 -13.94 0.57 -18.94
C SER A 216 -13.72 1.43 -17.69
N PHE A 217 -14.44 2.55 -17.51
CA PHE A 217 -14.32 3.40 -16.33
C PHE A 217 -14.98 2.75 -15.12
N VAL A 218 -16.17 2.15 -15.31
CA VAL A 218 -16.86 1.40 -14.24
C VAL A 218 -16.03 0.20 -13.81
N TYR A 219 -15.49 -0.56 -14.78
CA TYR A 219 -14.61 -1.69 -14.51
C TYR A 219 -13.37 -1.27 -13.72
N GLN A 220 -12.70 -0.19 -14.14
CA GLN A 220 -11.51 0.31 -13.42
C GLN A 220 -11.85 0.83 -12.02
N ALA A 221 -12.97 1.52 -11.84
CA ALA A 221 -13.42 1.99 -10.54
C ALA A 221 -13.71 0.82 -9.58
N ALA A 222 -14.31 -0.26 -10.10
CA ALA A 222 -14.58 -1.47 -9.34
C ALA A 222 -13.28 -2.15 -8.91
N LEU A 223 -12.31 -2.29 -9.82
CA LEU A 223 -10.97 -2.82 -9.50
C LEU A 223 -10.27 -2.00 -8.43
N ASN A 224 -10.29 -0.67 -8.54
CA ASN A 224 -9.66 0.22 -7.58
C ASN A 224 -10.33 0.13 -6.18
N ALA A 225 -11.66 -0.07 -6.14
CA ALA A 225 -12.39 -0.29 -4.89
C ALA A 225 -12.03 -1.64 -4.25
N LEU A 226 -11.93 -2.71 -5.05
CA LEU A 226 -11.46 -4.01 -4.56
C LEU A 226 -10.01 -3.95 -4.07
N ALA A 227 -9.11 -3.30 -4.82
CA ALA A 227 -7.72 -3.13 -4.39
C ALA A 227 -7.60 -2.37 -3.05
N ALA A 228 -8.49 -1.40 -2.78
CA ALA A 228 -8.57 -0.75 -1.48
C ALA A 228 -9.15 -1.65 -0.39
N ALA A 229 -10.17 -2.46 -0.71
CA ALA A 229 -10.76 -3.40 0.22
C ALA A 229 -9.80 -4.53 0.65
N ALA A 230 -8.77 -4.81 -0.16
CA ALA A 230 -7.72 -5.77 0.17
C ALA A 230 -6.93 -5.38 1.43
N GLU A 231 -6.79 -4.09 1.74
CA GLU A 231 -6.11 -3.65 2.98
C GLU A 231 -6.90 -4.02 4.24
N VAL A 232 -8.24 -4.07 4.12
CA VAL A 232 -9.15 -4.37 5.23
C VAL A 232 -9.43 -5.86 5.34
N SER A 233 -9.65 -6.54 4.21
CA SER A 233 -10.09 -7.93 4.13
C SER A 233 -9.30 -8.75 3.11
N PRO A 234 -7.97 -8.86 3.26
CA PRO A 234 -7.11 -9.50 2.27
C PRO A 234 -7.52 -10.96 1.96
N ARG A 235 -7.93 -11.71 2.99
CA ARG A 235 -8.35 -13.12 2.82
C ARG A 235 -9.48 -13.30 1.81
N THR A 236 -10.43 -12.36 1.79
CA THR A 236 -11.61 -12.44 0.93
C THR A 236 -11.33 -11.86 -0.46
N VAL A 237 -10.54 -10.79 -0.52
CA VAL A 237 -10.36 -10.00 -1.75
C VAL A 237 -9.22 -10.51 -2.62
N MET A 238 -8.10 -10.93 -2.02
CA MET A 238 -6.91 -11.36 -2.78
C MET A 238 -7.18 -12.53 -3.72
N PRO A 239 -7.88 -13.62 -3.31
CA PRO A 239 -8.22 -14.70 -4.22
C PRO A 239 -9.09 -14.23 -5.40
N ARG A 240 -9.99 -13.27 -5.15
CA ARG A 240 -10.86 -12.76 -6.21
C ARG A 240 -10.12 -11.88 -7.21
N LEU A 241 -9.18 -11.05 -6.74
CA LEU A 241 -8.29 -10.29 -7.64
C LEU A 241 -7.37 -11.23 -8.42
N ALA A 242 -6.88 -12.29 -7.78
CA ALA A 242 -6.08 -13.32 -8.41
C ALA A 242 -6.79 -14.03 -9.57
N GLU A 243 -8.09 -14.33 -9.43
CA GLU A 243 -8.89 -14.95 -10.49
C GLU A 243 -8.98 -14.10 -11.77
N LEU A 244 -8.86 -12.77 -11.66
CA LEU A 244 -8.89 -11.86 -12.81
C LEU A 244 -7.64 -11.93 -13.67
N LEU A 245 -6.53 -12.44 -13.12
CA LEU A 245 -5.30 -12.70 -13.85
C LEU A 245 -5.32 -14.02 -14.63
N LEU A 246 -6.19 -14.95 -14.24
CA LEU A 246 -6.24 -16.26 -14.89
C LEU A 246 -6.86 -16.12 -16.29
N PRO A 247 -6.35 -16.86 -17.32
CA PRO A 247 -6.91 -16.84 -18.65
C PRO A 247 -8.39 -17.25 -18.63
N GLN A 248 -9.27 -16.30 -18.97
CA GLN A 248 -10.71 -16.52 -19.01
C GLN A 248 -11.10 -17.16 -20.36
N GLY A 249 -11.00 -18.50 -20.44
CA GLY A 249 -11.49 -19.29 -21.57
C GLY A 249 -10.47 -20.21 -22.21
N LYS A 250 -10.92 -21.39 -22.67
CA LYS A 250 -10.09 -22.30 -23.46
C LYS A 250 -9.95 -21.73 -24.89
N PRO A 251 -8.73 -21.62 -25.45
CA PRO A 251 -8.57 -21.32 -26.86
C PRO A 251 -9.28 -22.43 -27.66
N GLN A 252 -10.26 -22.06 -28.48
CA GLN A 252 -10.92 -23.01 -29.38
C GLN A 252 -9.92 -23.36 -30.49
N LEU A 253 -9.08 -24.37 -30.26
CA LEU A 253 -8.18 -24.90 -31.29
C LEU A 253 -9.01 -25.39 -32.49
N GLY A 254 -8.71 -24.88 -33.68
CA GLY A 254 -9.18 -25.45 -34.95
C GLY A 254 -10.06 -24.55 -35.84
N ARG A 255 -10.41 -23.33 -35.43
CA ARG A 255 -11.08 -22.35 -36.30
C ARG A 255 -10.18 -21.16 -36.59
N ARG A 256 -10.18 -20.71 -37.86
CA ARG A 256 -9.57 -19.43 -38.25
C ARG A 256 -10.19 -18.33 -37.39
N PRO A 257 -9.39 -17.53 -36.66
CA PRO A 257 -9.92 -16.46 -35.84
C PRO A 257 -10.66 -15.48 -36.75
N SER A 258 -11.92 -15.21 -36.42
CA SER A 258 -12.65 -14.10 -37.04
C SER A 258 -12.19 -12.78 -36.39
N ALA A 259 -12.40 -11.64 -37.06
CA ALA A 259 -12.11 -10.32 -36.48
C ALA A 259 -12.81 -10.12 -35.11
N ALA A 260 -13.97 -10.73 -34.90
CA ALA A 260 -14.67 -10.71 -33.61
C ALA A 260 -13.95 -11.54 -32.52
N CYS A 261 -13.28 -12.65 -32.89
CA CYS A 261 -12.43 -13.41 -31.97
C CYS A 261 -11.20 -12.60 -31.54
N GLU A 262 -10.57 -11.88 -32.46
CA GLU A 262 -9.40 -11.04 -32.18
C GLU A 262 -9.77 -9.86 -31.26
N ALA A 263 -10.85 -9.14 -31.55
CA ALA A 263 -11.34 -8.06 -30.69
C ALA A 263 -11.66 -8.55 -29.27
N ARG A 264 -12.25 -9.74 -29.14
CA ARG A 264 -12.54 -10.36 -27.84
C ARG A 264 -11.28 -10.77 -27.09
N ALA A 265 -10.28 -11.29 -27.80
CA ALA A 265 -8.98 -11.63 -27.21
C ALA A 265 -8.25 -10.37 -26.71
N ALA A 266 -8.26 -9.29 -27.50
CA ALA A 266 -7.69 -8.00 -27.12
C ALA A 266 -8.36 -7.42 -25.87
N ALA A 267 -9.70 -7.39 -25.82
CA ALA A 267 -10.46 -6.94 -24.66
C ALA A 267 -10.21 -7.81 -23.41
N ALA A 268 -10.07 -9.13 -23.58
CA ALA A 268 -9.72 -10.04 -22.50
C ALA A 268 -8.31 -9.75 -21.96
N THR A 269 -7.33 -9.49 -22.83
CA THR A 269 -5.97 -9.11 -22.44
C THR A 269 -5.96 -7.76 -21.72
N GLU A 270 -6.70 -6.76 -22.18
CA GLU A 270 -6.84 -5.48 -21.49
C GLU A 270 -7.43 -5.66 -20.08
N ARG A 271 -8.48 -6.47 -19.93
CA ARG A 271 -9.08 -6.77 -18.63
C ARG A 271 -8.10 -7.49 -17.70
N ARG A 272 -7.30 -8.44 -18.20
CA ARG A 272 -6.24 -9.11 -17.43
C ARG A 272 -5.16 -8.12 -17.00
N LEU A 273 -4.71 -7.23 -17.88
CA LEU A 273 -3.72 -6.20 -17.55
C LEU A 273 -4.20 -5.27 -16.42
N LYS A 274 -5.44 -4.81 -16.49
CA LYS A 274 -6.05 -4.01 -15.42
C LYS A 274 -6.20 -4.82 -14.11
N GLY A 275 -6.55 -6.10 -14.22
CA GLY A 275 -6.58 -7.04 -13.09
C GLY A 275 -5.21 -7.20 -12.43
N ALA A 276 -4.15 -7.35 -13.24
CA ALA A 276 -2.76 -7.38 -12.79
C ALA A 276 -2.44 -6.13 -11.98
N GLN A 277 -2.68 -4.94 -12.56
CA GLN A 277 -2.42 -3.67 -11.90
C GLN A 277 -3.18 -3.53 -10.57
N ALA A 278 -4.44 -3.96 -10.51
CA ALA A 278 -5.24 -3.94 -9.29
C ALA A 278 -4.67 -4.86 -8.20
N LEU A 279 -4.22 -6.07 -8.58
CA LEU A 279 -3.54 -6.97 -7.65
C LEU A 279 -2.20 -6.39 -7.18
N CYS A 280 -1.41 -5.80 -8.08
CA CYS A 280 -0.16 -5.11 -7.74
C CYS A 280 -0.41 -4.00 -6.71
N GLN A 281 -1.46 -3.19 -6.92
CA GLN A 281 -1.87 -2.16 -5.95
C GLN A 281 -2.30 -2.76 -4.61
N ALA A 282 -3.02 -3.88 -4.60
CA ALA A 282 -3.40 -4.56 -3.37
C ALA A 282 -2.17 -5.06 -2.59
N VAL A 283 -1.20 -5.67 -3.27
CA VAL A 283 0.06 -6.13 -2.68
C VAL A 283 0.86 -4.98 -2.09
N LEU A 284 0.99 -3.87 -2.83
CA LEU A 284 1.65 -2.64 -2.36
C LEU A 284 0.99 -2.07 -1.10
N ARG A 285 -0.34 -2.09 -1.04
CA ARG A 285 -1.11 -1.60 0.12
C ARG A 285 -0.96 -2.48 1.34
N LEU A 286 -0.90 -3.79 1.15
CA LEU A 286 -0.74 -4.72 2.26
C LEU A 286 0.58 -4.51 2.97
N GLY A 287 1.67 -4.26 2.23
CA GLY A 287 2.98 -4.02 2.82
C GLY A 287 3.30 -5.07 3.89
N ALA A 288 3.67 -4.64 5.10
CA ALA A 288 4.02 -5.54 6.21
C ALA A 288 2.93 -6.57 6.61
N THR A 289 1.67 -6.38 6.20
CA THR A 289 0.57 -7.32 6.45
C THR A 289 0.42 -8.41 5.38
N LEU A 290 1.25 -8.39 4.34
CA LEU A 290 1.25 -9.37 3.25
C LEU A 290 1.58 -10.82 3.64
N PRO A 291 2.56 -11.14 4.53
CA PRO A 291 3.01 -12.51 4.79
C PRO A 291 1.90 -13.55 5.06
N PRO A 292 0.88 -13.31 5.91
CA PRO A 292 -0.20 -14.28 6.14
C PRO A 292 -1.14 -14.48 4.93
N HIS A 293 -0.98 -13.70 3.87
CA HIS A 293 -1.79 -13.71 2.66
C HIS A 293 -0.95 -13.92 1.40
N ALA A 294 0.33 -14.27 1.57
CA ALA A 294 1.29 -14.38 0.49
C ALA A 294 0.87 -15.42 -0.54
N ASP A 295 0.37 -16.58 -0.12
CA ASP A 295 0.10 -17.72 -1.00
C ASP A 295 -0.84 -17.37 -2.16
N ALA A 296 -1.97 -16.72 -1.87
CA ALA A 296 -2.92 -16.31 -2.90
C ALA A 296 -2.33 -15.23 -3.84
N ALA A 297 -1.58 -14.28 -3.29
CA ALA A 297 -0.94 -13.21 -4.06
C ALA A 297 0.16 -13.75 -4.98
N MET A 298 1.05 -14.57 -4.42
CA MET A 298 2.20 -15.15 -5.10
C MET A 298 1.74 -16.10 -6.20
N ALA A 299 0.78 -17.00 -5.94
CA ALA A 299 0.26 -17.92 -6.95
C ALA A 299 -0.27 -17.17 -8.20
N ALA A 300 -1.01 -16.08 -7.98
CA ALA A 300 -1.57 -15.28 -9.06
C ALA A 300 -0.53 -14.47 -9.82
N LEU A 301 0.41 -13.84 -9.11
CA LEU A 301 1.48 -13.07 -9.72
C LEU A 301 2.46 -13.96 -10.48
N LEU A 302 2.76 -15.15 -9.98
CA LEU A 302 3.59 -16.15 -10.68
C LEU A 302 2.89 -16.66 -11.94
N ALA A 303 1.56 -16.84 -11.92
CA ALA A 303 0.78 -17.15 -13.11
C ALA A 303 0.81 -16.00 -14.12
N GLY A 304 0.60 -14.75 -13.67
CA GLY A 304 0.65 -13.57 -14.53
C GLY A 304 2.05 -13.27 -15.11
N ALA A 305 3.12 -13.61 -14.38
CA ALA A 305 4.50 -13.55 -14.88
C ALA A 305 4.78 -14.55 -16.01
N ARG A 306 3.85 -15.48 -16.28
CA ARG A 306 3.89 -16.45 -17.40
C ARG A 306 2.85 -16.12 -18.49
N ASP A 307 2.18 -14.98 -18.44
CA ASP A 307 1.18 -14.57 -19.45
C ASP A 307 1.85 -14.38 -20.83
N ASP A 308 1.08 -14.56 -21.90
CA ASP A 308 1.54 -14.34 -23.27
C ASP A 308 1.85 -12.85 -23.54
N CYS A 309 1.17 -11.94 -22.84
CA CYS A 309 1.37 -10.50 -22.98
C CYS A 309 2.55 -9.99 -22.13
N ALA A 310 3.54 -9.38 -22.78
CA ALA A 310 4.72 -8.81 -22.12
C ALA A 310 4.38 -7.75 -21.07
N ALA A 311 3.37 -6.90 -21.30
CA ALA A 311 2.97 -5.88 -20.34
C ALA A 311 2.41 -6.48 -19.03
N ILE A 312 1.68 -7.60 -19.13
CA ILE A 312 1.17 -8.32 -17.96
C ILE A 312 2.34 -8.95 -17.19
N ARG A 313 3.28 -9.59 -17.91
CA ARG A 313 4.48 -10.16 -17.29
C ARG A 313 5.30 -9.10 -16.57
N ALA A 314 5.57 -7.97 -17.21
CA ALA A 314 6.29 -6.84 -16.63
C ALA A 314 5.62 -6.32 -15.35
N SER A 315 4.30 -6.11 -15.39
CA SER A 315 3.53 -5.65 -14.22
C SER A 315 3.60 -6.65 -13.06
N CYS A 316 3.45 -7.95 -13.36
CA CYS A 316 3.50 -9.00 -12.35
C CYS A 316 4.91 -9.15 -11.76
N LEU A 317 5.98 -9.10 -12.57
CA LEU A 317 7.36 -9.15 -12.10
C LEU A 317 7.70 -7.97 -11.18
N ALA A 318 7.23 -6.76 -11.51
CA ALA A 318 7.42 -5.58 -10.67
C ALA A 318 6.69 -5.73 -9.31
N ALA A 319 5.50 -6.32 -9.31
CA ALA A 319 4.80 -6.62 -8.06
C ALA A 319 5.42 -7.76 -7.27
N LEU A 320 5.95 -8.79 -7.94
CA LEU A 320 6.74 -9.84 -7.29
C LEU A 320 7.99 -9.25 -6.63
N ALA A 321 8.65 -8.28 -7.25
CA ALA A 321 9.81 -7.60 -6.67
C ALA A 321 9.42 -6.85 -5.38
N THR A 322 8.28 -6.17 -5.41
CA THR A 322 7.69 -5.51 -4.23
C THR A 322 7.28 -6.51 -3.15
N ALA A 323 6.64 -7.61 -3.52
CA ALA A 323 6.27 -8.68 -2.59
C ALA A 323 7.53 -9.29 -1.95
N ALA A 324 8.57 -9.54 -2.75
CA ALA A 324 9.83 -10.11 -2.28
C ALA A 324 10.49 -9.23 -1.21
N SER A 325 10.57 -7.91 -1.40
CA SER A 325 11.12 -6.99 -0.40
C SER A 325 10.34 -6.97 0.91
N THR A 326 9.06 -7.35 0.86
CA THR A 326 8.14 -7.32 1.99
C THR A 326 8.11 -8.64 2.76
N LEU A 327 8.18 -9.79 2.05
CA LEU A 327 8.05 -11.11 2.64
C LEU A 327 9.27 -11.55 3.47
N ARG A 328 10.47 -11.02 3.19
CA ARG A 328 11.71 -11.38 3.91
C ARG A 328 11.86 -12.91 4.05
N LEU A 329 11.81 -13.45 5.27
CA LEU A 329 11.90 -14.89 5.52
C LEU A 329 10.74 -15.70 4.90
N ALA A 330 9.55 -15.12 4.76
CA ALA A 330 8.42 -15.77 4.09
C ALA A 330 8.61 -15.93 2.57
N LEU A 331 9.71 -15.40 2.02
CA LEU A 331 10.07 -15.54 0.60
C LEU A 331 10.64 -16.92 0.25
N HIS A 332 11.22 -17.63 1.22
CA HIS A 332 11.96 -18.89 0.98
C HIS A 332 11.18 -19.93 0.14
N PRO A 333 9.88 -20.19 0.38
CA PRO A 333 9.11 -21.15 -0.42
C PRO A 333 9.02 -20.78 -1.91
N TYR A 334 9.17 -19.50 -2.24
CA TYR A 334 9.00 -18.95 -3.59
C TYR A 334 10.33 -18.69 -4.30
N ALA A 335 11.45 -18.71 -3.59
CA ALA A 335 12.76 -18.27 -4.05
C ALA A 335 13.21 -18.91 -5.37
N VAL A 336 13.16 -20.24 -5.44
CA VAL A 336 13.60 -21.00 -6.63
C VAL A 336 12.75 -20.64 -7.84
N GLU A 337 11.43 -20.54 -7.66
CA GLU A 337 10.49 -20.23 -8.74
C GLU A 337 10.67 -18.78 -9.23
N LEU A 338 10.84 -17.82 -8.31
CA LEU A 338 11.10 -16.41 -8.64
C LEU A 338 12.39 -16.24 -9.44
N LEU A 339 13.48 -16.84 -8.99
CA LEU A 339 14.76 -16.76 -9.68
C LEU A 339 14.70 -17.43 -11.05
N THR A 340 14.01 -18.58 -11.16
CA THR A 340 13.84 -19.27 -12.45
C THR A 340 13.01 -18.43 -13.42
N LEU A 341 11.90 -17.85 -12.96
CA LEU A 341 11.04 -16.98 -13.77
C LEU A 341 11.79 -15.74 -14.24
N ALA A 342 12.42 -15.02 -13.32
CA ALA A 342 13.15 -13.80 -13.65
C ALA A 342 14.32 -14.07 -14.61
N THR A 343 15.05 -15.18 -14.41
CA THR A 343 16.13 -15.57 -15.33
C THR A 343 15.59 -15.90 -16.73
N SER A 344 14.40 -16.52 -16.83
CA SER A 344 13.77 -16.78 -18.13
C SER A 344 13.34 -15.51 -18.85
N ALA A 345 12.93 -14.47 -18.11
CA ALA A 345 12.57 -13.16 -18.66
C ALA A 345 13.80 -12.36 -19.13
N LEU A 346 14.98 -12.64 -18.58
CA LEU A 346 16.24 -12.03 -19.02
C LEU A 346 16.84 -12.66 -20.30
N GLN A 347 16.30 -13.79 -20.77
CA GLN A 347 16.90 -14.51 -21.89
C GLN A 347 16.89 -13.70 -23.21
N PRO A 348 17.97 -13.73 -23.99
CA PRO A 348 18.15 -12.85 -25.14
C PRO A 348 17.14 -13.05 -26.28
N HIS A 349 16.65 -14.27 -26.49
CA HIS A 349 15.68 -14.57 -27.54
C HIS A 349 14.29 -13.96 -27.29
N ARG A 350 13.94 -13.68 -26.03
CA ARG A 350 12.74 -12.89 -25.68
C ARG A 350 12.97 -11.39 -25.81
N ASN A 351 14.23 -10.99 -25.74
CA ASN A 351 14.71 -9.62 -25.73
C ASN A 351 15.44 -9.25 -27.04
N ASN A 352 15.09 -9.90 -28.15
CA ASN A 352 15.83 -9.77 -29.41
C ASN A 352 15.94 -8.31 -29.87
N ALA A 353 14.91 -7.49 -29.69
CA ALA A 353 14.94 -6.07 -30.02
C ALA A 353 15.98 -5.29 -29.18
N LEU A 354 16.14 -5.62 -27.89
CA LEU A 354 17.14 -5.00 -27.01
C LEU A 354 18.57 -5.29 -27.45
N PHE A 355 18.83 -6.54 -27.84
CA PHE A 355 20.17 -6.97 -28.28
C PHE A 355 20.49 -6.51 -29.71
N GLN A 356 19.49 -6.40 -30.59
CA GLN A 356 19.67 -5.85 -31.94
C GLN A 356 20.00 -4.36 -31.90
N ALA A 357 19.33 -3.57 -31.06
CA ALA A 357 19.63 -2.15 -30.88
C ALA A 357 21.04 -1.93 -30.31
N ALA A 358 21.43 -2.73 -29.31
CA ALA A 358 22.77 -2.66 -28.74
C ALA A 358 23.86 -3.09 -29.72
N ALA A 359 23.61 -4.11 -30.56
CA ALA A 359 24.53 -4.51 -31.62
C ALA A 359 24.72 -3.39 -32.66
N ALA A 360 23.64 -2.73 -33.09
CA ALA A 360 23.70 -1.61 -34.02
C ALA A 360 24.48 -0.41 -33.45
N GLU A 361 24.28 -0.08 -32.17
CA GLU A 361 25.01 0.98 -31.47
C GLU A 361 26.50 0.62 -31.30
N ALA A 362 26.83 -0.64 -31.00
CA ALA A 362 28.21 -1.10 -30.90
C ALA A 362 28.94 -1.05 -32.25
N ASP A 363 28.26 -1.39 -33.35
CA ASP A 363 28.81 -1.27 -34.69
C ASP A 363 28.98 0.19 -35.12
N ARG A 364 28.06 1.08 -34.72
CA ARG A 364 28.20 2.53 -34.93
C ARG A 364 29.43 3.10 -34.23
N ARG A 365 29.66 2.73 -32.96
CA ARG A 365 30.86 3.14 -32.20
C ARG A 365 32.15 2.60 -32.82
N ARG A 366 32.13 1.39 -33.40
CA ARG A 366 33.27 0.84 -34.13
C ARG A 366 33.56 1.65 -35.40
N LEU A 367 32.52 2.00 -36.15
CA LEU A 367 32.65 2.85 -37.34
C LEU A 367 33.16 4.26 -37.00
N ASP A 368 32.67 4.87 -35.93
CA ASP A 368 33.12 6.19 -35.47
C ASP A 368 34.57 6.14 -34.94
N SER A 369 34.95 5.06 -34.26
CA SER A 369 36.34 4.82 -33.83
C SER A 369 37.30 4.56 -35.00
N ALA A 370 36.81 3.93 -36.08
CA ALA A 370 37.57 3.70 -37.30
C ALA A 370 37.72 4.99 -38.14
N ALA A 371 36.67 5.82 -38.18
CA ALA A 371 36.68 7.13 -38.84
C ALA A 371 37.62 8.11 -38.14
N SER A 372 37.71 8.08 -36.80
CA SER A 372 38.62 8.95 -36.03
C SER A 372 40.10 8.53 -36.10
N THR A 373 40.41 7.30 -36.52
CA THR A 373 41.79 6.89 -36.84
C THR A 373 42.25 7.24 -38.27
N SER A 374 41.35 7.73 -39.12
CA SER A 374 41.64 8.14 -40.50
C SER A 374 41.60 9.67 -40.64
N SER A 375 42.65 10.36 -40.18
CA SER A 375 42.82 11.80 -40.41
C SER A 375 43.55 12.07 -41.73
N ALA A 376 42.84 12.64 -42.71
CA ALA A 376 43.41 13.59 -43.67
C ALA A 376 42.32 14.54 -44.24
N ALA A 377 42.49 15.83 -43.92
CA ALA A 377 41.93 17.05 -44.52
C ALA A 377 40.56 17.60 -44.03
N PRO A 378 40.47 18.93 -43.75
CA PRO A 378 39.25 19.59 -43.30
C PRO A 378 38.52 20.27 -44.48
N ALA A 379 37.19 20.12 -44.55
CA ALA A 379 36.33 20.97 -45.36
C ALA A 379 35.00 21.23 -44.64
N ALA A 380 34.56 22.48 -44.76
CA ALA A 380 33.54 23.12 -43.95
C ALA A 380 32.09 22.75 -44.30
N ALA A 381 31.22 22.98 -43.29
CA ALA A 381 29.76 23.22 -43.33
C ALA A 381 28.81 22.00 -43.38
N PRO A 382 27.53 22.16 -43.01
CA PRO A 382 26.92 23.03 -41.98
C PRO A 382 26.21 22.20 -40.89
N ALA A 383 25.79 22.89 -39.82
CA ALA A 383 25.00 22.34 -38.72
C ALA A 383 23.78 21.55 -39.22
N ARG A 384 23.83 20.23 -39.04
CA ARG A 384 22.64 19.38 -39.09
C ARG A 384 22.01 19.38 -37.72
N GLU A 385 20.76 19.80 -37.71
CA GLU A 385 19.84 19.70 -36.58
C GLU A 385 19.95 18.31 -35.96
N THR A 386 20.15 18.31 -34.65
CA THR A 386 19.98 17.15 -33.78
C THR A 386 18.54 16.67 -33.90
N GLU A 387 18.28 15.77 -34.85
CA GLU A 387 17.13 14.89 -34.78
C GLU A 387 17.28 14.07 -33.50
N GLU A 388 16.43 14.36 -32.51
CA GLU A 388 16.26 13.48 -31.37
C GLU A 388 15.92 12.07 -31.88
N PRO A 389 16.52 11.00 -31.31
CA PRO A 389 16.21 9.65 -31.71
C PRO A 389 14.73 9.39 -31.45
N GLY A 390 13.96 9.30 -32.53
CA GLY A 390 12.52 9.09 -32.48
C GLY A 390 12.17 7.92 -31.57
N ASP A 391 11.27 8.19 -30.62
CA ASP A 391 10.62 7.25 -29.70
C ASP A 391 9.69 6.27 -30.48
N GLY A 392 10.25 5.55 -31.45
CA GLY A 392 9.53 4.72 -32.43
C GLY A 392 9.44 3.23 -32.06
N GLY A 393 9.91 2.83 -30.88
CA GLY A 393 9.79 1.44 -30.44
C GLY A 393 8.33 1.03 -30.26
N SER A 394 7.96 -0.12 -30.81
CA SER A 394 6.59 -0.64 -30.70
C SER A 394 6.21 -0.80 -29.21
N ALA A 395 4.92 -0.67 -28.87
CA ALA A 395 4.46 -0.80 -27.47
C ALA A 395 4.87 -2.16 -26.86
N GLU A 396 4.99 -3.19 -27.70
CA GLU A 396 5.45 -4.52 -27.31
C GLU A 396 6.94 -4.55 -26.99
N GLU A 397 7.78 -3.88 -27.78
CA GLU A 397 9.22 -3.73 -27.48
C GLU A 397 9.45 -3.04 -26.14
N ARG A 398 8.74 -1.94 -25.88
CA ARG A 398 8.81 -1.21 -24.60
C ARG A 398 8.43 -2.13 -23.43
N ALA A 399 7.36 -2.91 -23.59
CA ALA A 399 6.91 -3.87 -22.58
C ALA A 399 7.94 -4.98 -22.32
N CYS A 400 8.65 -5.47 -23.35
CA CYS A 400 9.75 -6.42 -23.17
C CYS A 400 10.94 -5.80 -22.41
N VAL A 401 11.26 -4.51 -22.66
CA VAL A 401 12.27 -3.79 -21.87
C VAL A 401 11.85 -3.69 -20.41
N ASP A 402 10.60 -3.31 -20.14
CA ASP A 402 10.06 -3.21 -18.79
C ASP A 402 10.02 -4.58 -18.09
N GLU A 403 9.72 -5.65 -18.83
CA GLU A 403 9.79 -7.02 -18.33
C GLU A 403 11.22 -7.37 -17.89
N ALA A 404 12.22 -7.10 -18.72
CA ALA A 404 13.63 -7.36 -18.41
C ALA A 404 14.11 -6.52 -17.22
N ARG A 405 13.72 -5.23 -17.14
CA ARG A 405 14.02 -4.34 -16.00
C ARG A 405 13.45 -4.92 -14.70
N ALA A 406 12.17 -5.27 -14.70
CA ALA A 406 11.49 -5.84 -13.55
C ALA A 406 12.11 -7.18 -13.13
N ALA A 407 12.50 -8.02 -14.10
CA ALA A 407 13.17 -9.28 -13.84
C ALA A 407 14.55 -9.09 -13.18
N ALA A 408 15.41 -8.22 -13.73
CA ALA A 408 16.73 -7.94 -13.13
C ALA A 408 16.59 -7.41 -11.69
N TYR A 409 15.65 -6.51 -11.47
CA TYR A 409 15.35 -5.96 -10.15
C TYR A 409 14.84 -7.02 -9.18
N LEU A 410 13.92 -7.89 -9.62
CA LEU A 410 13.40 -9.01 -8.83
C LEU A 410 14.52 -9.98 -8.42
N VAL A 411 15.46 -10.29 -9.32
CA VAL A 411 16.61 -11.16 -8.99
C VAL A 411 17.44 -10.52 -7.87
N GLY A 412 17.80 -9.24 -8.02
CA GLY A 412 18.59 -8.51 -7.01
C GLY A 412 17.92 -8.52 -5.64
N LEU A 413 16.62 -8.18 -5.57
CA LEU A 413 15.87 -8.19 -4.32
C LEU A 413 15.72 -9.59 -3.74
N THR A 414 15.43 -10.60 -4.56
CA THR A 414 15.26 -11.97 -4.07
C THR A 414 16.54 -12.48 -3.42
N LEU A 415 17.69 -12.24 -4.06
CA LEU A 415 19.00 -12.61 -3.51
C LEU A 415 19.34 -11.84 -2.23
N GLN A 416 19.05 -10.54 -2.20
CA GLN A 416 19.25 -9.72 -1.02
C GLN A 416 18.41 -10.22 0.18
N GLN A 417 17.16 -10.60 -0.05
CA GLN A 417 16.24 -11.05 1.00
C GLN A 417 16.52 -12.47 1.48
N LEU A 418 17.06 -13.34 0.63
CA LEU A 418 17.48 -14.69 1.02
C LEU A 418 18.72 -14.68 1.91
N GLY A 419 19.61 -13.71 1.72
CA GLY A 419 20.89 -13.67 2.43
C GLY A 419 21.76 -14.91 2.15
N THR A 420 22.79 -15.12 2.97
CA THR A 420 23.71 -16.26 2.83
C THR A 420 23.02 -17.59 3.06
N ASP A 421 22.17 -17.66 4.08
CA ASP A 421 21.59 -18.92 4.53
C ASP A 421 20.52 -19.43 3.56
N GLY A 422 19.67 -18.53 3.05
CA GLY A 422 18.70 -18.87 2.02
C GLY A 422 19.35 -19.20 0.68
N ALA A 423 20.43 -18.50 0.32
CA ALA A 423 21.16 -18.75 -0.91
C ALA A 423 21.93 -20.09 -0.90
N ALA A 424 22.30 -20.62 0.28
CA ALA A 424 22.94 -21.92 0.40
C ALA A 424 22.05 -23.09 -0.07
N VAL A 425 20.73 -22.89 -0.09
CA VAL A 425 19.76 -23.89 -0.58
C VAL A 425 19.73 -23.94 -2.11
N LEU A 426 20.23 -22.90 -2.80
CA LEU A 426 20.21 -22.82 -4.25
C LEU A 426 21.34 -23.68 -4.86
N PRO A 427 21.06 -24.49 -5.90
CA PRO A 427 22.10 -25.22 -6.62
C PRO A 427 23.17 -24.27 -7.16
N PRO A 428 24.48 -24.57 -6.99
CA PRO A 428 25.56 -23.73 -7.52
C PRO A 428 25.48 -23.53 -9.04
N SER A 429 24.95 -24.51 -9.78
CA SER A 429 24.71 -24.42 -11.22
C SER A 429 23.67 -23.33 -11.56
N GLN A 430 22.60 -23.23 -10.78
CA GLN A 430 21.57 -22.21 -10.95
C GLN A 430 22.14 -20.82 -10.68
N LEU A 431 22.91 -20.64 -9.61
CA LEU A 431 23.58 -19.37 -9.30
C LEU A 431 24.54 -18.92 -10.43
N ARG A 432 25.32 -19.86 -10.98
CA ARG A 432 26.20 -19.58 -12.13
C ARG A 432 25.42 -19.19 -13.39
N GLN A 433 24.27 -19.83 -13.63
CA GLN A 433 23.40 -19.50 -14.76
C GLN A 433 22.82 -18.09 -14.61
N ILE A 434 22.28 -17.74 -13.43
CA ILE A 434 21.76 -16.41 -13.12
C ILE A 434 22.86 -15.36 -13.31
N TYR A 435 24.04 -15.61 -12.76
CA TYR A 435 25.20 -14.73 -12.90
C TYR A 435 25.58 -14.49 -14.36
N ALA A 436 25.65 -15.55 -15.18
CA ALA A 436 25.97 -15.44 -16.59
C ALA A 436 24.93 -14.61 -17.35
N GLN A 437 23.63 -14.82 -17.11
CA GLN A 437 22.55 -14.06 -17.75
C GLN A 437 22.60 -12.59 -17.35
N LEU A 438 22.67 -12.28 -16.05
CA LEU A 438 22.75 -10.89 -15.59
C LEU A 438 23.95 -10.15 -16.16
N ARG A 439 25.10 -10.84 -16.28
CA ARG A 439 26.30 -10.25 -16.85
C ARG A 439 26.14 -9.96 -18.35
N LEU A 440 25.53 -10.87 -19.11
CA LEU A 440 25.18 -10.62 -20.51
C LEU A 440 24.21 -9.43 -20.64
N THR A 441 23.21 -9.33 -19.77
CA THR A 441 22.27 -8.20 -19.74
C THR A 441 22.98 -6.89 -19.38
N ARG A 442 23.80 -6.87 -18.34
CA ARG A 442 24.56 -5.68 -17.90
C ARG A 442 25.51 -5.17 -18.98
N ASP A 443 26.22 -6.08 -19.64
CA ASP A 443 27.26 -5.73 -20.61
C ASP A 443 26.65 -5.44 -22.01
N GLY A 444 25.46 -5.98 -22.31
CA GLY A 444 24.85 -5.96 -23.64
C GLY A 444 23.54 -5.17 -23.79
N ALA A 445 22.87 -4.74 -22.72
CA ALA A 445 21.61 -4.00 -22.84
C ALA A 445 21.82 -2.52 -23.23
N ALA A 446 21.01 -2.02 -24.16
CA ALA A 446 21.00 -0.59 -24.51
C ALA A 446 20.42 0.28 -23.37
N ASP A 447 19.42 -0.25 -22.65
CA ASP A 447 18.73 0.46 -21.60
C ASP A 447 19.59 0.68 -20.35
N PRO A 448 19.81 1.95 -19.89
CA PRO A 448 20.67 2.23 -18.74
C PRO A 448 20.11 1.67 -17.42
N LEU A 449 18.80 1.75 -17.20
CA LEU A 449 18.17 1.30 -15.96
C LEU A 449 18.26 -0.23 -15.81
N LEU A 450 18.02 -0.97 -16.89
CA LEU A 450 18.23 -2.41 -16.95
C LEU A 450 19.68 -2.79 -16.63
N ARG A 451 20.66 -2.05 -17.16
CA ARG A 451 22.08 -2.28 -16.85
C ARG A 451 22.39 -2.03 -15.39
N GLU A 452 21.82 -0.98 -14.80
CA GLU A 452 21.98 -0.66 -13.38
C GLU A 452 21.42 -1.80 -12.49
N HIS A 453 20.17 -2.21 -12.70
CA HIS A 453 19.57 -3.32 -11.95
C HIS A 453 20.35 -4.63 -12.14
N ALA A 454 20.83 -4.92 -13.35
CA ALA A 454 21.66 -6.09 -13.60
C ALA A 454 23.03 -5.99 -12.89
N ALA A 455 23.63 -4.80 -12.84
CA ALA A 455 24.88 -4.56 -12.11
C ALA A 455 24.72 -4.78 -10.60
N ASP A 456 23.64 -4.24 -10.02
CA ASP A 456 23.31 -4.43 -8.60
C ASP A 456 23.11 -5.91 -8.27
N ALA A 457 22.34 -6.63 -9.09
CA ALA A 457 22.10 -8.05 -8.89
C ALA A 457 23.39 -8.89 -9.02
N VAL A 458 24.30 -8.53 -9.94
CA VAL A 458 25.64 -9.15 -10.05
C VAL A 458 26.47 -8.89 -8.80
N ALA A 459 26.45 -7.66 -8.27
CA ALA A 459 27.18 -7.31 -7.06
C ALA A 459 26.68 -8.13 -5.86
N GLN A 460 25.36 -8.32 -5.74
CA GLN A 460 24.77 -9.19 -4.70
C GLN A 460 25.21 -10.65 -4.84
N LEU A 461 25.21 -11.20 -6.06
CA LEU A 461 25.73 -12.55 -6.32
C LEU A 461 27.22 -12.68 -6.00
N ASP A 462 28.03 -11.67 -6.28
CA ASP A 462 29.45 -11.68 -5.96
C ASP A 462 29.69 -11.69 -4.44
N LEU A 463 28.86 -11.00 -3.66
CA LEU A 463 28.91 -11.06 -2.20
C LEU A 463 28.52 -12.46 -1.70
N LEU A 464 27.38 -12.99 -2.15
CA LEU A 464 26.90 -14.32 -1.76
C LEU A 464 27.88 -15.43 -2.17
N GLY A 465 28.41 -15.38 -3.40
CA GLY A 465 29.34 -16.37 -3.94
C GLY A 465 30.66 -16.43 -3.15
N ARG A 466 31.20 -15.27 -2.73
CA ARG A 466 32.39 -15.22 -1.87
C ARG A 466 32.13 -15.84 -0.50
N HIS A 467 30.94 -15.62 0.07
CA HIS A 467 30.58 -16.19 1.36
C HIS A 467 30.34 -17.70 1.29
N LEU A 468 29.64 -18.20 0.26
CA LEU A 468 29.23 -19.60 0.16
C LEU A 468 30.34 -20.54 -0.33
N LEU A 469 31.14 -20.09 -1.31
CA LEU A 469 32.11 -20.95 -2.00
C LEU A 469 33.56 -20.60 -1.66
N GLY A 470 33.79 -19.52 -0.93
CA GLY A 470 35.10 -18.94 -0.74
C GLY A 470 35.59 -18.16 -1.97
N ALA A 471 36.41 -17.13 -1.74
CA ALA A 471 36.85 -16.22 -2.80
C ALA A 471 37.57 -16.94 -3.96
N ALA A 472 38.35 -17.97 -3.68
CA ALA A 472 39.10 -18.71 -4.70
C ALA A 472 38.17 -19.48 -5.66
N ALA A 473 37.23 -20.28 -5.14
CA ALA A 473 36.36 -21.11 -5.95
C ALA A 473 35.28 -20.29 -6.72
N TRP A 474 34.89 -19.12 -6.21
CA TRP A 474 34.02 -18.19 -6.96
C TRP A 474 34.78 -17.43 -8.06
N SER A 475 36.06 -17.09 -7.81
CA SER A 475 36.91 -16.36 -8.76
C SER A 475 37.41 -17.21 -9.93
N GLU A 476 37.26 -18.53 -9.86
CA GLU A 476 37.37 -19.42 -11.02
C GLU A 476 36.22 -19.14 -12.00
N ARG A 477 36.34 -17.97 -12.65
CA ARG A 477 35.46 -17.47 -13.68
C ARG A 477 35.28 -18.58 -14.71
N PRO A 478 34.07 -18.86 -15.20
CA PRO A 478 33.92 -19.45 -16.52
C PRO A 478 34.47 -18.43 -17.52
N ARG A 479 35.79 -18.47 -17.73
CA ARG A 479 36.46 -17.78 -18.82
C ARG A 479 35.91 -18.48 -20.05
N THR A 480 35.07 -17.78 -20.81
CA THR A 480 34.43 -18.24 -22.04
C THR A 480 33.34 -19.31 -21.84
N LEU A 481 32.11 -18.87 -21.60
CA LEU A 481 30.98 -19.49 -22.29
C LEU A 481 31.16 -19.14 -23.77
N THR A 482 31.85 -19.99 -24.53
CA THR A 482 31.80 -19.95 -25.98
C THR A 482 30.35 -20.27 -26.33
N ILE A 483 29.56 -19.24 -26.61
CA ILE A 483 28.23 -19.40 -27.18
C ILE A 483 28.44 -20.00 -28.57
N ARG A 484 28.39 -21.33 -28.67
CA ARG A 484 28.15 -21.98 -29.96
C ARG A 484 26.71 -21.64 -30.32
N MET A 485 26.53 -20.64 -31.16
CA MET A 485 25.24 -20.45 -31.83
C MET A 485 25.01 -21.67 -32.75
N PRO A 486 23.82 -22.29 -32.74
CA PRO A 486 23.46 -23.32 -33.70
C PRO A 486 23.39 -22.79 -35.13
#